data_AF-A0A972VK03-F1
#
_entry.id   AF-A0A972VK03-F1
#
_cell.length_a   1.000
_cell.length_b   1.000
_cell.length_c   1.000
_cell.angle_alpha   90.00
_cell.angle_beta   90.00
_cell.angle_gamma   90.00
#
_symmetry.space_group_name_H-M   'P 1'
#
loop_
_entity.id
_entity.type
_entity.pdbx_description
1 polymer ?
#
loop_
_entity_poly.entity_id
_entity_poly.type
_entity_poly.pdbx_seq_one_letter_code
_entity_poly.pdbx_strand_id
1 'polypeptide(L)'
;MTRKRDRIIIRDKFLGEIVTSIILYNECESCHEKSFPPLALKKIFDSRLRKQNDLINSLPVSEFYSATIASKKLGISRQALHKKININKAPIYYTEIDRKKFYNKKSINKYLVDGDGRYKLEENDYSGIKFISLGNELNESTFQVWCKNIDNLENITSWEVDMNQTKGTIGSEEGLETLMQDLSIDQKFYA
;
A
#
# COMPACT_ATOMS: atom_id res chain seq x y z
N MET A 1 -26.19 11.43 -29.88
CA MET A 1 -25.52 10.95 -28.66
C MET A 1 -25.81 9.46 -28.58
N THR A 2 -24.77 8.64 -28.68
CA THR A 2 -24.93 7.19 -28.68
C THR A 2 -24.61 6.65 -27.29
N ARG A 3 -25.48 5.79 -26.76
CA ARG A 3 -25.24 5.09 -25.50
C ARG A 3 -24.31 3.91 -25.73
N LYS A 4 -23.17 3.89 -25.04
CA LYS A 4 -22.16 2.83 -25.13
C LYS A 4 -21.99 2.11 -23.78
N ARG A 5 -21.44 0.90 -23.86
CA ARG A 5 -21.15 0.03 -22.71
C ARG A 5 -19.75 -0.55 -22.89
N ASP A 6 -18.78 -0.09 -22.12
CA ASP A 6 -17.39 -0.55 -22.25
C ASP A 6 -16.60 -0.34 -20.95
N ARG A 7 -15.37 -0.88 -20.90
CA ARG A 7 -14.34 -0.48 -19.92
C ARG A 7 -13.71 0.83 -20.37
N ILE A 8 -13.45 1.72 -19.43
CA ILE A 8 -12.73 2.97 -19.70
C ILE A 8 -11.36 2.88 -19.05
N ILE A 9 -10.35 3.34 -19.79
CA ILE A 9 -9.00 3.52 -19.28
C ILE A 9 -8.86 4.99 -18.89
N ILE A 10 -8.50 5.23 -17.63
CA ILE A 10 -8.31 6.56 -17.07
C ILE A 10 -6.85 6.70 -16.71
N ARG A 11 -6.20 7.75 -17.21
CA ARG A 11 -4.83 8.09 -16.84
C ARG A 11 -4.86 9.05 -15.65
N ASP A 12 -4.57 8.53 -14.46
CA ASP A 12 -4.47 9.31 -13.23
C ASP A 12 -3.01 9.72 -12.99
N LYS A 13 -2.80 11.00 -12.68
CA LYS A 13 -1.47 11.59 -12.46
C LYS A 13 -0.66 10.89 -11.36
N PHE A 14 -1.32 10.29 -10.37
CA PHE A 14 -0.69 9.67 -9.21
C PHE A 14 -0.76 8.14 -9.22
N LEU A 15 -1.78 7.57 -9.86
CA LEU A 15 -2.08 6.14 -9.83
C LEU A 15 -1.82 5.41 -11.15
N GLY A 16 -1.43 6.15 -12.21
CA GLY A 16 -1.19 5.57 -13.53
C GLY A 16 -2.47 5.22 -14.28
N GLU A 17 -2.41 4.14 -15.05
CA GLU A 17 -3.56 3.65 -15.81
C GLU A 17 -4.54 2.88 -14.90
N ILE A 18 -5.77 3.37 -14.82
CA ILE A 18 -6.88 2.76 -14.09
C ILE A 18 -7.85 2.19 -15.11
N VAL A 19 -7.99 0.87 -15.12
CA VAL A 19 -9.00 0.18 -15.92
C VAL A 19 -10.28 0.06 -15.10
N THR A 20 -11.37 0.64 -15.58
CA THR A 20 -12.66 0.55 -14.89
C THR A 20 -13.32 -0.80 -15.13
N SER A 21 -14.28 -1.15 -14.26
CA SER A 21 -15.31 -2.13 -14.63
C SER A 21 -16.13 -1.64 -15.83
N ILE A 22 -16.93 -2.52 -16.45
CA ILE A 22 -17.81 -2.13 -17.56
C ILE A 22 -18.83 -1.10 -17.05
N ILE A 23 -18.84 0.07 -17.69
CA ILE A 23 -19.73 1.20 -17.37
C ILE A 23 -20.57 1.60 -18.59
N LEU A 24 -21.71 2.24 -18.31
CA LEU A 24 -22.57 2.83 -19.32
C LEU A 24 -22.27 4.32 -19.40
N TYR A 25 -22.09 4.84 -20.61
CA TYR A 25 -21.81 6.25 -20.85
C TYR A 25 -22.44 6.70 -22.17
N ASN A 26 -22.61 8.00 -22.35
CA ASN A 26 -23.03 8.58 -23.62
C ASN A 26 -21.81 9.18 -24.32
N GLU A 27 -21.69 8.98 -25.62
CA GLU A 27 -20.65 9.59 -26.44
C GLU A 27 -21.32 10.47 -27.51
N CYS A 28 -20.81 11.69 -27.66
CA CYS A 28 -21.22 12.54 -28.76
C CYS A 28 -20.68 11.98 -30.09
N GLU A 29 -21.54 11.76 -31.08
CA GLU A 29 -21.12 11.23 -32.39
C GLU A 29 -20.25 12.21 -33.17
N SER A 30 -20.34 13.52 -32.89
CA SER A 30 -19.61 14.55 -33.64
C SER A 30 -18.24 14.87 -33.02
N CYS A 31 -18.16 15.02 -31.69
CA CYS A 31 -16.94 15.43 -31.00
C CYS A 31 -16.31 14.34 -30.12
N HIS A 32 -16.92 13.15 -30.03
CA HIS A 32 -16.48 12.03 -29.19
C HIS A 32 -16.38 12.32 -27.69
N GLU A 33 -16.94 13.44 -27.22
CA GLU A 33 -17.00 13.77 -25.81
C GLU A 33 -17.86 12.74 -25.05
N LYS A 34 -17.32 12.25 -23.93
CA LYS A 34 -17.96 11.24 -23.09
C LYS A 34 -18.66 11.90 -21.91
N SER A 35 -19.96 11.64 -21.76
CA SER A 35 -20.76 12.02 -20.61
C SER A 35 -21.07 10.79 -19.75
N PHE A 36 -20.73 10.86 -18.47
CA PHE A 36 -20.86 9.74 -17.53
C PHE A 36 -22.04 9.98 -16.58
N PRO A 37 -23.05 9.09 -16.54
CA PRO A 37 -24.12 9.17 -15.56
C PRO A 37 -23.57 8.92 -14.13
N PRO A 38 -24.31 9.30 -13.08
CA PRO A 38 -23.85 9.18 -11.69
C PRO A 38 -23.36 7.77 -11.29
N LEU A 39 -24.03 6.72 -11.77
CA LEU A 39 -23.63 5.33 -11.52
C LEU A 39 -22.28 4.98 -12.17
N ALA A 40 -21.98 5.53 -13.35
CA ALA A 40 -20.70 5.33 -14.02
C ALA A 40 -19.58 6.09 -13.31
N LEU A 41 -19.84 7.34 -12.89
CA LEU A 41 -18.90 8.12 -12.08
C LEU A 41 -18.55 7.41 -10.77
N LYS A 42 -19.54 6.82 -10.09
CA LYS A 42 -19.29 6.00 -8.89
C LYS A 42 -18.36 4.83 -9.18
N LYS A 43 -18.61 4.06 -10.25
CA LYS A 43 -17.75 2.93 -10.65
C LYS A 43 -16.32 3.37 -11.03
N ILE A 44 -16.18 4.54 -11.64
CA ILE A 44 -14.88 5.15 -11.92
C ILE A 44 -14.13 5.43 -10.61
N PHE A 45 -14.81 6.10 -9.67
CA PHE A 45 -14.26 6.42 -8.36
C PHE A 45 -13.87 5.15 -7.57
N ASP A 46 -14.72 4.13 -7.57
CA ASP A 46 -14.44 2.85 -6.89
C ASP A 46 -13.25 2.12 -7.52
N SER A 47 -13.08 2.19 -8.84
CA SER A 47 -11.92 1.59 -9.53
C SER A 47 -10.63 2.34 -9.20
N ARG A 48 -10.69 3.67 -9.13
CA ARG A 48 -9.59 4.53 -8.68
C ARG A 48 -9.19 4.24 -7.23
N LEU A 49 -10.16 4.15 -6.32
CA LEU A 49 -9.91 3.88 -4.91
C LEU A 49 -9.31 2.49 -4.70
N ARG A 50 -9.78 1.47 -5.44
CA ARG A 50 -9.19 0.13 -5.41
C ARG A 50 -7.73 0.14 -5.83
N LYS A 51 -7.40 0.67 -7.01
CA LYS A 51 -6.00 0.79 -7.49
C LYS A 51 -5.12 1.55 -6.49
N GLN A 52 -5.63 2.63 -5.88
CA GLN A 52 -4.90 3.35 -4.84
C GLN A 52 -4.62 2.47 -3.60
N ASN A 53 -5.63 1.77 -3.10
CA ASN A 53 -5.47 0.89 -1.94
C ASN A 53 -4.54 -0.28 -2.25
N ASP A 54 -4.64 -0.88 -3.45
CA ASP A 54 -3.76 -1.96 -3.89
C ASP A 54 -2.30 -1.51 -3.89
N LEU A 55 -2.02 -0.34 -4.48
CA LEU A 55 -0.69 0.26 -4.49
C LEU A 55 -0.19 0.57 -3.07
N ILE A 56 -1.02 1.18 -2.21
CA ILE A 56 -0.62 1.51 -0.84
C ILE A 56 -0.37 0.23 -0.01
N ASN A 57 -1.22 -0.78 -0.14
CA ASN A 57 -1.10 -2.03 0.62
C ASN A 57 0.06 -2.90 0.13
N SER A 58 0.56 -2.67 -1.08
CA SER A 58 1.81 -3.28 -1.57
C SER A 58 3.08 -2.63 -1.00
N LEU A 59 2.98 -1.45 -0.39
CA LEU A 59 4.13 -0.79 0.22
C LEU A 59 4.54 -1.50 1.51
N PRO A 60 5.83 -1.53 1.85
CA PRO A 60 6.26 -2.17 3.06
C PRO A 60 5.84 -1.42 4.34
N VAL A 61 5.58 -2.13 5.43
CA VAL A 61 5.13 -1.54 6.72
C VAL A 61 6.18 -0.57 7.25
N SER A 62 7.46 -0.84 6.96
CA SER A 62 8.57 0.07 7.26
C SER A 62 8.45 1.43 6.54
N GLU A 63 7.61 1.57 5.52
CA GLU A 63 7.28 2.85 4.86
C GLU A 63 6.12 3.61 5.52
N PHE A 64 5.67 3.18 6.71
CA PHE A 64 4.59 3.84 7.42
C PHE A 64 4.98 4.31 8.83
N TYR A 65 4.28 5.35 9.28
CA TYR A 65 4.26 5.82 10.65
C TYR A 65 2.94 5.41 11.32
N SER A 66 3.02 5.07 12.60
CA SER A 66 1.81 4.95 13.43
C SER A 66 1.10 6.30 13.55
N ALA A 67 -0.20 6.29 13.86
CA ALA A 67 -0.97 7.52 14.08
C ALA A 67 -0.33 8.48 15.08
N THR A 68 0.32 7.97 16.14
CA THR A 68 1.01 8.77 17.16
C THR A 68 2.22 9.50 16.57
N ILE A 69 3.06 8.79 15.79
CA ILE A 69 4.26 9.38 15.17
C ILE A 69 3.84 10.38 14.10
N ALA A 70 2.86 10.02 13.26
CA ALA A 70 2.30 10.89 12.24
C ALA A 70 1.76 12.20 12.83
N SER A 71 0.95 12.13 13.89
CA SER A 71 0.39 13.33 14.52
C SER A 71 1.47 14.24 15.11
N LYS A 72 2.51 13.64 15.71
CA LYS A 72 3.67 14.39 16.25
C LYS A 72 4.45 15.09 15.13
N LYS A 73 4.69 14.40 14.01
CA LYS A 73 5.37 14.98 12.83
C LYS A 73 4.58 16.14 12.22
N LEU A 74 3.26 16.02 12.19
CA LEU A 74 2.36 17.02 11.62
C LEU A 74 2.05 18.18 12.59
N GLY A 75 2.48 18.10 13.85
CA GLY A 75 2.20 19.13 14.85
C GLY A 75 0.71 19.25 15.20
N ILE A 76 -0.06 18.16 15.09
CA ILE A 76 -1.50 18.14 15.34
C ILE A 76 -1.88 17.06 16.36
N SER A 77 -3.08 17.16 16.93
CA SER A 77 -3.61 16.10 17.79
C SER A 77 -3.97 14.85 16.98
N ARG A 78 -3.92 13.66 17.62
CA ARG A 78 -4.38 12.41 16.99
C ARG A 78 -5.83 12.50 16.51
N GLN A 79 -6.70 13.17 17.28
CA GLN A 79 -8.10 13.38 16.89
C GLN A 79 -8.22 14.26 15.63
N ALA A 80 -7.38 15.29 15.52
CA ALA A 80 -7.31 16.12 14.32
C ALA A 80 -6.80 15.34 13.11
N LEU A 81 -5.82 14.44 13.29
CA LEU A 81 -5.33 13.55 12.23
C LEU A 81 -6.47 12.67 11.65
N HIS A 82 -7.34 12.13 12.51
CA HIS A 82 -8.50 11.35 12.06
C HIS A 82 -9.59 12.19 11.36
N LYS A 83 -9.82 13.43 11.79
CA LYS A 83 -10.91 14.28 11.28
C LYS A 83 -10.53 15.18 10.09
N LYS A 84 -9.30 15.69 10.04
CA LYS A 84 -8.94 16.81 9.14
C LYS A 84 -8.18 16.39 7.89
N ILE A 85 -7.38 15.33 7.94
CA ILE A 85 -6.40 15.06 6.88
C ILE A 85 -6.98 14.42 5.62
N ASN A 86 -8.16 13.78 5.71
CA ASN A 86 -8.81 13.16 4.55
C ASN A 86 -10.04 13.92 4.02
N ILE A 87 -10.50 14.96 4.72
CA ILE A 87 -11.79 15.60 4.39
C ILE A 87 -11.60 16.85 3.52
N ASN A 88 -10.46 17.56 3.60
CA ASN A 88 -10.30 18.81 2.87
C ASN A 88 -8.88 19.02 2.30
N LYS A 89 -8.78 18.87 0.98
CA LYS A 89 -7.77 19.45 0.06
C LYS A 89 -6.40 18.78 -0.10
N ALA A 90 -5.97 17.88 0.78
CA ALA A 90 -4.62 17.32 0.69
C ALA A 90 -4.48 15.96 1.39
N PRO A 91 -4.88 14.86 0.73
CA PRO A 91 -4.92 13.56 1.36
C PRO A 91 -3.51 13.01 1.61
N ILE A 92 -3.32 12.46 2.81
CA ILE A 92 -2.13 11.67 3.15
C ILE A 92 -2.49 10.20 2.97
N TYR A 93 -1.66 9.47 2.23
CA TYR A 93 -1.85 8.03 2.04
C TYR A 93 -1.70 7.28 3.37
N TYR A 94 -2.62 6.35 3.60
CA TYR A 94 -2.62 5.50 4.78
C TYR A 94 -3.13 4.12 4.43
N THR A 95 -2.72 3.12 5.21
CA THR A 95 -3.29 1.77 5.23
C THR A 95 -3.87 1.48 6.61
N GLU A 96 -4.64 0.40 6.71
CA GLU A 96 -5.24 -0.10 7.94
C GLU A 96 -4.78 -1.53 8.20
N ILE A 97 -4.09 -1.73 9.32
CA ILE A 97 -3.60 -3.03 9.79
C ILE A 97 -4.17 -3.23 11.20
N ASP A 98 -4.88 -4.33 11.44
CA ASP A 98 -5.58 -4.61 12.71
C ASP A 98 -6.44 -3.45 13.20
N ARG A 99 -7.23 -2.87 12.29
CA ARG A 99 -8.12 -1.71 12.55
C ARG A 99 -7.38 -0.44 13.00
N LYS A 100 -6.06 -0.40 12.89
CA LYS A 100 -5.21 0.75 13.22
C LYS A 100 -4.71 1.38 11.92
N LYS A 101 -4.77 2.71 11.85
CA LYS A 101 -4.27 3.47 10.70
C LYS A 101 -2.77 3.72 10.78
N PHE A 102 -2.10 3.42 9.68
CA PHE A 102 -0.67 3.65 9.46
C PHE A 102 -0.52 4.58 8.26
N TYR A 103 0.27 5.65 8.40
CA TYR A 103 0.35 6.74 7.43
C TYR A 103 1.68 6.68 6.69
N ASN A 104 1.67 6.75 5.37
CA ASN A 104 2.87 6.59 4.57
C ASN A 104 3.86 7.74 4.83
N LYS A 105 5.13 7.39 5.08
CA LYS A 105 6.21 8.34 5.45
C LYS A 105 6.43 9.39 4.37
N LYS A 106 6.56 8.96 3.11
CA LYS A 106 6.75 9.84 1.95
C LYS A 106 5.58 10.81 1.77
N SER A 107 4.35 10.32 1.98
CA SER A 107 3.14 11.14 1.93
C SER A 107 3.12 12.22 3.02
N ILE A 108 3.48 11.88 4.26
CA ILE A 108 3.59 12.86 5.37
C ILE A 108 4.66 13.90 5.07
N ASN A 109 5.84 13.47 4.63
CA ASN A 109 6.93 14.40 4.32
C ASN A 109 6.54 15.37 3.20
N LYS A 110 5.87 14.87 2.15
CA LYS A 110 5.39 15.73 1.07
C LYS A 110 4.32 16.73 1.54
N TYR A 111 3.40 16.29 2.40
CA TYR A 111 2.41 17.17 3.00
C TYR A 111 3.05 18.30 3.82
N LEU A 112 4.13 18.01 4.55
CA LEU A 112 4.86 19.02 5.32
C LEU A 112 5.53 20.09 4.44
N VAL A 113 5.90 19.74 3.21
CA VAL A 113 6.55 20.66 2.26
C VAL A 113 5.53 21.43 1.43
N ASP A 114 4.62 20.71 0.79
CA ASP A 114 3.74 21.26 -0.27
C ASP A 114 2.31 21.51 0.22
N GLY A 115 1.97 21.03 1.42
CA GLY A 115 0.60 20.97 1.89
C GLY A 115 -0.26 19.94 1.15
N ASP A 116 0.31 19.08 0.28
CA ASP A 116 -0.36 17.97 -0.43
C ASP A 116 0.42 16.66 -0.28
N GLY A 117 -0.19 15.66 0.36
CA GLY A 117 0.45 14.37 0.63
C GLY A 117 0.51 13.42 -0.57
N ARG A 118 -0.13 13.77 -1.70
CA ARG A 118 -0.19 12.89 -2.88
C ARG A 118 1.10 12.90 -3.68
N TYR A 119 1.56 11.71 -4.06
CA TYR A 119 2.68 11.52 -4.97
C TYR A 119 2.40 10.31 -5.86
N LYS A 120 3.19 10.13 -6.93
CA LYS A 120 3.00 9.03 -7.87
C LYS A 120 3.37 7.70 -7.20
N LEU A 121 2.37 6.83 -7.00
CA LEU A 121 2.52 5.57 -6.29
C LEU A 121 3.13 4.47 -7.17
N GLU A 122 2.89 4.48 -8.49
CA GLU A 122 3.44 3.47 -9.41
C GLU A 122 4.97 3.51 -9.57
N GLU A 123 5.63 4.61 -9.20
CA GLU A 123 7.11 4.67 -9.25
C GLU A 123 7.78 3.88 -8.13
N ASN A 124 7.01 3.44 -7.14
CA ASN A 124 7.50 2.56 -6.08
C ASN A 124 7.24 1.11 -6.49
N ASP A 125 7.97 0.60 -7.48
CA ASP A 125 7.81 -0.78 -7.93
C ASP A 125 8.37 -1.77 -6.89
N TYR A 126 7.48 -2.29 -6.06
CA TYR A 126 7.74 -3.38 -5.12
C TYR A 126 7.21 -4.73 -5.63
N SER A 127 6.90 -4.86 -6.93
CA SER A 127 6.32 -6.09 -7.51
C SER A 127 7.18 -7.35 -7.37
N GLY A 128 8.42 -7.22 -6.88
CA GLY A 128 9.32 -8.33 -6.50
C GLY A 128 9.42 -8.63 -5.00
N ILE A 129 8.63 -7.99 -4.13
CA ILE A 129 8.60 -8.28 -2.68
C ILE A 129 7.48 -9.28 -2.39
N LYS A 130 7.85 -10.48 -1.93
CA LYS A 130 6.90 -11.51 -1.46
C LYS A 130 6.81 -11.47 0.07
N PHE A 131 5.59 -11.62 0.57
CA PHE A 131 5.32 -11.73 2.00
C PHE A 131 5.42 -13.19 2.43
N ILE A 132 6.18 -13.47 3.49
CA ILE A 132 6.14 -14.78 4.16
C ILE A 132 5.67 -14.55 5.59
N SER A 133 4.51 -15.13 5.92
CA SER A 133 4.05 -15.23 7.30
C SER A 133 4.67 -16.47 7.92
N LEU A 134 5.57 -16.31 8.88
CA LEU A 134 6.11 -17.40 9.67
C LEU A 134 5.30 -17.53 10.95
N GLY A 135 4.62 -18.65 11.13
CA GLY A 135 3.94 -18.97 12.39
C GLY A 135 4.93 -19.57 13.37
N ASN A 136 4.88 -19.14 14.63
CA ASN A 136 5.55 -19.83 15.73
C ASN A 136 4.50 -20.63 16.52
N GLU A 137 4.60 -21.95 16.44
CA GLU A 137 3.64 -22.89 17.06
C GLU A 137 3.71 -22.89 18.59
N LEU A 138 4.82 -22.42 19.18
CA LEU A 138 5.03 -22.46 20.63
C LEU A 138 4.39 -21.29 21.38
N ASN A 139 4.17 -20.16 20.72
CA ASN A 139 3.65 -18.94 21.34
C ASN A 139 2.52 -18.26 20.56
N GLU A 140 1.95 -18.95 19.57
CA GLU A 140 0.90 -18.45 18.66
C GLU A 140 1.24 -17.11 17.97
N SER A 141 2.51 -16.70 17.96
CA SER A 141 2.93 -15.43 17.38
C SER A 141 3.18 -15.60 15.89
N THR A 142 2.60 -14.72 15.09
CA THR A 142 2.83 -14.66 13.64
C THR A 142 3.87 -13.58 13.34
N PHE A 143 4.97 -13.96 12.68
CA PHE A 143 6.00 -13.05 12.21
C PHE A 143 5.82 -12.77 10.73
N GLN A 144 5.96 -11.50 10.34
CA GLN A 144 6.00 -11.12 8.94
C GLN A 144 7.45 -10.86 8.55
N VAL A 145 7.95 -11.64 7.60
CA VAL A 145 9.31 -11.48 7.06
C VAL A 145 9.24 -10.84 5.69
N TRP A 146 10.12 -9.85 5.49
CA TRP A 146 10.21 -9.03 4.28
C TRP A 146 11.35 -9.52 3.39
N CYS A 147 11.05 -10.05 2.20
CA CYS A 147 12.09 -10.50 1.27
C CYS A 147 11.93 -9.81 -0.09
N LYS A 148 13.01 -9.22 -0.60
CA LYS A 148 13.09 -8.64 -1.95
C LYS A 148 13.74 -9.65 -2.90
N ASN A 149 13.12 -9.90 -4.06
CA ASN A 149 13.56 -10.87 -5.09
C ASN A 149 13.64 -12.33 -4.60
N ILE A 150 12.48 -12.98 -4.38
CA ILE A 150 12.44 -14.44 -4.29
C ILE A 150 12.21 -15.03 -5.69
N ASP A 151 13.31 -15.19 -6.42
CA ASP A 151 13.38 -16.15 -7.53
C ASP A 151 13.70 -17.57 -6.98
N ASN A 152 14.45 -17.66 -5.88
CA ASN A 152 14.69 -18.86 -5.09
C ASN A 152 15.05 -18.49 -3.62
N LEU A 153 14.69 -19.33 -2.63
CA LEU A 153 14.94 -19.06 -1.19
C LEU A 153 16.43 -18.98 -0.83
N GLU A 154 17.29 -19.57 -1.66
CA GLU A 154 18.76 -19.57 -1.52
C GLU A 154 19.40 -18.18 -1.71
N ASN A 155 18.65 -17.19 -2.25
CA ASN A 155 19.17 -15.87 -2.59
C ASN A 155 18.54 -14.72 -1.76
N ILE A 156 18.12 -15.00 -0.52
CA ILE A 156 17.65 -13.95 0.39
C ILE A 156 18.85 -13.07 0.79
N THR A 157 18.92 -11.88 0.21
CA THR A 157 20.01 -10.90 0.47
C THR A 157 19.71 -9.94 1.62
N SER A 158 18.45 -9.87 2.06
CA SER A 158 18.04 -9.05 3.20
C SER A 158 16.68 -9.48 3.72
N TRP A 159 16.52 -9.48 5.04
CA TRP A 159 15.23 -9.63 5.72
C TRP A 159 15.07 -8.58 6.82
N GLU A 160 13.83 -8.24 7.16
CA GLU A 160 13.50 -7.41 8.32
C GLU A 160 12.42 -8.18 9.10
N VAL A 161 12.57 -8.33 10.42
CA VAL A 161 11.54 -8.92 11.29
C VAL A 161 11.08 -7.79 12.20
N ASP A 162 9.79 -7.44 12.13
CA ASP A 162 9.23 -6.46 13.06
C ASP A 162 8.83 -7.16 14.37
N MET A 163 9.84 -7.39 15.21
CA MET A 163 9.67 -7.70 16.62
C MET A 163 10.29 -6.56 17.42
N ASN A 164 9.53 -5.51 17.72
CA ASN A 164 9.83 -4.53 18.78
C ASN A 164 11.34 -4.23 19.05
N GLN A 165 12.16 -3.97 18.02
CA GLN A 165 13.58 -3.54 18.06
C GLN A 165 14.70 -4.56 17.70
N THR A 166 14.59 -5.35 16.63
CA THR A 166 15.81 -5.92 15.99
C THR A 166 15.83 -5.69 14.48
N LYS A 167 16.84 -4.95 14.01
CA LYS A 167 17.21 -4.86 12.58
C LYS A 167 18.52 -5.61 12.40
N GLY A 168 18.61 -6.48 11.42
CA GLY A 168 19.84 -7.17 11.05
C GLY A 168 19.92 -7.40 9.55
N THR A 169 21.14 -7.45 9.02
CA THR A 169 21.44 -7.95 7.68
C THR A 169 22.06 -9.32 7.85
N ILE A 170 21.48 -10.34 7.23
CA ILE A 170 22.09 -11.66 7.13
C ILE A 170 22.56 -11.83 5.70
N GLY A 171 23.88 -11.96 5.54
CA GLY A 171 24.54 -12.10 4.25
C GLY A 171 24.73 -13.54 3.78
N SER A 172 24.17 -14.53 4.47
CA SER A 172 24.32 -15.96 4.14
C SER A 172 23.21 -16.85 4.72
N GLU A 173 22.98 -18.00 4.09
CA GLU A 173 22.01 -19.04 4.48
C GLU A 173 22.16 -19.49 5.95
N GLU A 174 23.40 -19.65 6.42
CA GLU A 174 23.74 -20.01 7.80
C GLU A 174 23.19 -19.04 8.84
N GLY A 175 23.13 -17.74 8.53
CA GLY A 175 22.58 -16.77 9.46
C GLY A 175 21.05 -16.87 9.57
N LEU A 176 20.37 -17.23 8.46
CA LEU A 176 18.92 -17.40 8.46
C LEU A 176 18.53 -18.63 9.28
N GLU A 177 19.29 -19.72 9.14
CA GLU A 177 19.13 -20.94 9.95
C GLU A 177 19.39 -20.68 11.43
N THR A 178 20.44 -19.91 11.76
CA THR A 178 20.75 -19.53 13.15
C THR A 178 19.62 -18.72 13.78
N LEU A 179 19.08 -17.73 13.04
CA LEU A 179 17.95 -16.94 13.51
C LEU A 179 16.68 -17.80 13.69
N MET A 180 16.41 -18.72 12.76
CA MET A 180 15.26 -19.62 12.85
C MET A 180 15.36 -20.56 14.06
N GLN A 181 16.57 -21.03 14.38
CA GLN A 181 16.84 -21.78 15.61
C GLN A 181 16.67 -20.91 16.86
N ASP A 182 17.24 -19.71 16.89
CA ASP A 182 17.12 -18.76 18.00
C ASP A 182 15.66 -18.37 18.29
N LEU A 183 14.83 -18.32 17.26
CA LEU A 183 13.40 -18.00 17.36
C LEU A 183 12.49 -19.23 17.53
N SER A 184 13.06 -20.45 17.54
CA SER A 184 12.31 -21.71 17.64
C SER A 184 11.17 -21.82 16.61
N ILE A 185 11.42 -21.39 15.38
CA ILE A 185 10.43 -21.42 14.29
C ILE A 185 10.59 -22.74 13.51
N ASP A 186 9.59 -23.62 13.57
CA ASP A 186 9.54 -24.83 12.74
C ASP A 186 9.11 -24.49 11.30
N GLN A 187 9.75 -25.12 10.31
CA GLN A 187 9.44 -24.93 8.89
C GLN A 187 8.03 -25.45 8.56
N LYS A 188 7.05 -24.54 8.48
CA LYS A 188 5.79 -24.79 7.78
C LYS A 188 5.47 -23.64 6.83
N PHE A 189 5.62 -23.91 5.54
CA PHE A 189 5.23 -23.01 4.46
C PHE A 189 3.72 -23.12 4.24
N TYR A 190 2.98 -22.04 4.45
CA TYR A 190 1.62 -21.91 3.96
C TYR A 190 1.67 -21.16 2.62
N ALA A 191 1.36 -21.88 1.54
CA ALA A 191 1.23 -21.34 0.18
C ALA A 191 -0.13 -20.67 -0.05
#